data_AF-A0A100VVE6-F1
#
_entry.id   AF-A0A100VVE6-F1
#
_cell.length_a   1.000
_cell.length_b   1.000
_cell.length_c   1.000
_cell.angle_alpha   90.00
_cell.angle_beta   90.00
_cell.angle_gamma   90.00
#
_symmetry.space_group_name_H-M   'P 1'
#
loop_
_entity.id
_entity.type
_entity.pdbx_description
1 polymer ?
#
loop_
_entity_poly.entity_id
_entity_poly.type
_entity_poly.pdbx_seq_one_letter_code
_entity_poly.pdbx_strand_id
1 'polypeptide(L)'
;MRELKVVGLDVDGKRIICETDDSSELFSVRVDDRLRAAARGDRVASNQTQMDLEVHSVLRPKEIQAKIRAGASVEQLAAAAGVPIERVERFAHPVLLERARAAELATAAHPVLADGPAVLTLLETVTTALVARGLDPDATTWDAWRNEDSRWTVQLSWKAGRSDNVAHFRFTPGAHGGTVTASDDTAHELINPDFNRPLRPVASLPQLDFDAPAPVPEPVARPVQEPEPVAAEPPKPARSRKARPAVPAWEDVLLGVRSSGGQR
;
A
#
# COMPACT_ATOMS: atom_id res chain seq x y z
N MET A 1 40.34 42.00 27.54
CA MET A 1 40.60 40.55 27.71
C MET A 1 41.60 40.44 28.84
N ARG A 2 41.34 39.64 29.89
CA ARG A 2 42.32 39.45 30.97
C ARG A 2 43.36 38.44 30.51
N GLU A 3 44.62 38.75 30.68
CA GLU A 3 45.72 37.86 30.32
C GLU A 3 45.97 36.87 31.45
N LEU A 4 46.18 35.60 31.08
CA LEU A 4 46.44 34.51 32.01
C LEU A 4 47.84 33.98 31.76
N LYS A 5 48.64 33.88 32.81
CA LYS A 5 49.98 33.30 32.79
C LYS A 5 49.92 31.85 33.22
N VAL A 6 50.59 30.96 32.48
CA VAL A 6 50.68 29.55 32.84
C VAL A 6 51.70 29.38 33.98
N VAL A 7 51.24 28.86 35.12
CA VAL A 7 52.07 28.63 36.31
C VAL A 7 52.63 27.21 36.32
N GLY A 8 51.83 26.23 35.88
CA GLY A 8 52.28 24.83 35.86
C GLY A 8 51.23 23.83 35.37
N LEU A 9 51.58 22.56 35.43
CA LEU A 9 50.69 21.43 35.17
C LEU A 9 50.19 20.86 36.50
N ASP A 10 48.92 20.48 36.53
CA ASP A 10 48.30 19.75 37.64
C ASP A 10 48.93 18.35 37.79
N VAL A 11 48.80 17.74 38.98
CA VAL A 11 49.46 16.47 39.36
C VAL A 11 49.13 15.33 38.40
N ASP A 12 47.95 15.34 37.82
CA ASP A 12 47.48 14.34 36.85
C ASP A 12 47.96 14.58 35.41
N GLY A 13 48.64 15.71 35.13
CA GLY A 13 49.05 16.14 33.79
C GLY A 13 47.90 16.47 32.83
N LYS A 14 46.65 16.40 33.30
CA LYS A 14 45.42 16.60 32.50
C LYS A 14 44.90 18.03 32.52
N ARG A 15 45.42 18.88 33.40
CA ARG A 15 45.01 20.29 33.58
C ARG A 15 46.24 21.18 33.65
N ILE A 16 46.14 22.37 33.06
CA ILE A 16 47.12 23.46 33.18
C ILE A 16 46.55 24.46 34.19
N ILE A 17 47.39 24.90 35.11
CA ILE A 17 47.06 25.92 36.11
C ILE A 17 47.58 27.26 35.59
N CYS A 18 46.68 28.22 35.50
CA CYS A 18 46.92 29.57 35.05
C CYS A 18 46.61 30.56 36.18
N GLU A 19 47.28 31.71 36.20
CA GLU A 19 47.07 32.79 37.15
C GLU A 19 46.89 34.11 36.39
N THR A 20 46.22 35.07 37.01
CA THR A 20 46.04 36.43 36.44
C THR A 20 47.18 37.34 36.89
N ASP A 21 47.50 38.39 36.13
CA ASP A 21 48.56 39.32 36.55
C ASP A 21 48.14 40.23 37.74
N ASP A 22 46.83 40.50 37.87
CA ASP A 22 46.29 41.43 38.88
C ASP A 22 45.81 40.72 40.18
N SER A 23 45.72 39.40 40.17
CA SER A 23 45.18 38.61 41.29
C SER A 23 45.79 37.21 41.30
N SER A 24 46.11 36.71 42.50
CA SER A 24 46.61 35.34 42.72
C SER A 24 45.52 34.27 42.59
N GLU A 25 44.45 34.57 41.85
CA GLU A 25 43.40 33.62 41.53
C GLU A 25 43.92 32.59 40.51
N LEU A 26 43.83 31.32 40.90
CA LEU A 26 44.26 30.19 40.10
C LEU A 26 43.09 29.64 39.28
N PHE A 27 43.28 29.55 37.97
CA PHE A 27 42.34 29.01 37.00
C PHE A 27 42.88 27.70 36.42
N SER A 28 42.08 26.64 36.40
CA SER A 28 42.47 25.38 35.77
C SER A 28 41.83 25.22 34.39
N VAL A 29 42.64 24.94 33.37
CA VAL A 29 42.18 24.63 32.01
C VAL A 29 42.45 23.16 31.70
N ARG A 30 41.46 22.41 31.20
CA ARG A 30 41.66 21.02 30.77
C ARG A 30 42.46 20.97 29.48
N VAL A 31 43.41 20.01 29.42
CA VAL A 31 44.22 19.78 28.23
C VAL A 31 43.49 18.82 27.28
N ASP A 32 42.54 19.36 26.52
CA ASP A 32 41.84 18.65 25.46
C ASP A 32 42.51 18.84 24.09
N ASP A 33 42.03 18.12 23.08
CA ASP A 33 42.56 18.20 21.72
C ASP A 33 42.40 19.60 21.11
N ARG A 34 41.42 20.38 21.60
CA ARG A 34 41.17 21.76 21.19
C ARG A 34 42.26 22.71 21.70
N LEU A 35 42.66 22.61 22.97
CA LEU A 35 43.77 23.37 23.54
C LEU A 35 45.10 22.99 22.88
N ARG A 36 45.31 21.69 22.62
CA ARG A 36 46.52 21.21 21.93
C ARG A 36 46.61 21.67 20.47
N ALA A 37 45.48 21.79 19.78
CA ALA A 37 45.41 22.32 18.42
C ALA A 37 45.64 23.84 18.40
N ALA A 38 45.01 24.57 19.33
CA ALA A 38 45.19 26.01 19.47
C ALA A 38 46.64 26.40 19.81
N ALA A 39 47.29 25.67 20.73
CA ALA A 39 48.67 25.93 21.14
C ALA A 39 49.70 25.64 20.04
N ARG A 40 49.42 24.68 19.14
CA ARG A 40 50.27 24.37 17.98
C ARG A 40 50.15 25.39 16.84
N GLY A 41 49.29 26.40 16.98
CA GLY A 41 49.05 27.39 15.93
C GLY A 41 48.29 26.83 14.73
N ASP A 42 47.74 25.62 14.85
CA ASP A 42 47.08 24.92 13.76
C ASP A 42 45.64 25.44 13.62
N ARG A 43 45.48 26.58 12.93
CA ARG A 43 44.17 27.12 12.53
C ARG A 43 43.58 26.36 11.33
N VAL A 44 44.03 25.15 11.01
CA VAL A 44 43.59 24.39 9.84
C VAL A 44 43.25 22.93 10.19
N ALA A 45 42.29 22.74 11.10
CA ALA A 45 41.55 21.47 11.19
C ALA A 45 40.10 21.62 11.70
N SER A 46 39.59 22.86 11.87
CA SER A 46 38.24 23.10 12.39
C SER A 46 37.11 22.83 11.39
N ASN A 47 37.43 22.34 10.18
CA ASN A 47 36.41 21.92 9.21
C ASN A 47 35.93 20.47 9.43
N GLN A 48 36.61 19.67 10.27
CA GLN A 48 36.22 18.29 10.54
C GLN A 48 35.31 18.14 11.76
N THR A 49 35.41 19.03 12.75
CA THR A 49 34.61 18.95 14.00
C THR A 49 33.42 19.89 14.05
N GLN A 50 33.30 20.89 13.17
CA GLN A 50 32.05 21.64 13.01
C GLN A 50 30.97 20.85 12.25
N MET A 51 31.34 19.75 11.58
CA MET A 51 30.40 18.80 10.97
C MET A 51 29.89 17.71 11.94
N ASP A 52 30.35 17.69 13.19
CA ASP A 52 30.06 16.59 14.12
C ASP A 52 29.12 16.97 15.28
N LEU A 53 28.78 18.26 15.44
CA LEU A 53 27.95 18.73 16.56
C LEU A 53 26.62 19.38 16.16
N GLU A 54 26.40 19.74 14.88
CA GLU A 54 25.11 20.27 14.37
C GLU A 54 24.41 19.34 13.34
N VAL A 55 24.98 18.17 13.02
CA VAL A 55 24.49 17.28 11.95
C VAL A 55 23.61 16.12 12.47
N HIS A 56 23.21 16.14 13.74
CA HIS A 56 22.30 15.13 14.31
C HIS A 56 20.89 15.11 13.68
N SER A 57 20.56 16.02 12.75
CA SER A 57 19.26 16.07 12.06
C SER A 57 19.27 15.60 10.61
N VAL A 58 20.41 15.12 10.07
CA VAL A 58 20.49 14.76 8.65
C VAL A 58 20.92 13.31 8.50
N LEU A 59 19.95 12.42 8.21
CA LEU A 59 20.19 11.01 7.91
C LEU A 59 21.38 10.84 6.94
N ARG A 60 22.35 10.00 7.33
CA ARG A 60 23.46 9.62 6.45
C ARG A 60 22.92 8.78 5.29
N PRO A 61 23.51 8.83 4.08
CA PRO A 61 23.10 7.98 2.95
C PRO A 61 23.03 6.49 3.28
N LYS A 62 23.96 5.99 4.10
CA LYS A 62 23.98 4.59 4.58
C LYS A 62 22.75 4.25 5.43
N GLU A 63 22.29 5.18 6.26
CA GLU A 63 21.11 4.99 7.11
C GLU A 63 19.83 5.01 6.27
N ILE A 64 19.77 5.90 5.28
CA ILE A 64 18.66 5.92 4.31
C ILE A 64 18.55 4.56 3.63
N GLN A 65 19.66 4.07 3.07
CA GLN A 65 19.70 2.79 2.38
C GLN A 65 19.36 1.61 3.30
N ALA A 66 19.87 1.61 4.54
CA ALA A 66 19.56 0.56 5.51
C ALA A 66 18.07 0.52 5.86
N LYS A 67 17.45 1.68 6.11
CA LYS A 67 16.02 1.79 6.41
C LYS A 67 15.13 1.38 5.24
N ILE A 68 15.46 1.83 4.02
CA ILE A 68 14.73 1.41 2.81
C ILE A 68 14.90 -0.09 2.56
N ARG A 69 16.08 -0.66 2.80
CA ARG A 69 16.32 -2.11 2.67
C ARG A 69 15.51 -2.93 3.69
N ALA A 70 15.23 -2.34 4.86
CA ALA A 70 14.39 -2.92 5.90
C ALA A 70 12.88 -2.75 5.65
N GLY A 71 12.47 -2.19 4.50
CA GLY A 71 11.06 -2.09 4.10
C GLY A 71 10.42 -0.72 4.31
N ALA A 72 11.15 0.29 4.81
CA ALA A 72 10.62 1.65 4.86
C ALA A 72 10.32 2.17 3.44
N SER A 73 9.20 2.88 3.29
CA SER A 73 8.94 3.68 2.08
C SER A 73 9.75 4.99 2.11
N VAL A 74 9.95 5.57 0.93
CA VAL A 74 10.70 6.83 0.78
C VAL A 74 9.96 7.95 1.50
N GLU A 75 8.64 7.98 1.39
CA GLU A 75 7.73 8.96 1.98
C GLU A 75 7.76 8.87 3.52
N GLN A 76 7.62 7.66 4.07
CA GLN A 76 7.69 7.45 5.52
C GLN A 76 9.05 7.85 6.06
N LEU A 77 10.13 7.52 5.34
CA LEU A 77 11.48 7.85 5.77
C LEU A 77 11.74 9.36 5.72
N ALA A 78 11.30 10.04 4.66
CA ALA A 78 11.40 11.48 4.52
C ALA A 78 10.64 12.20 5.64
N ALA A 79 9.40 11.78 5.90
CA ALA A 79 8.57 12.32 6.98
C ALA A 79 9.19 12.09 8.37
N ALA A 80 9.68 10.87 8.65
CA ALA A 80 10.27 10.52 9.94
C ALA A 80 11.58 11.27 10.23
N ALA A 81 12.33 11.63 9.20
CA ALA A 81 13.59 12.35 9.34
C ALA A 81 13.48 13.86 9.11
N GLY A 82 12.30 14.37 8.73
CA GLY A 82 12.10 15.79 8.42
C GLY A 82 12.95 16.28 7.24
N VAL A 83 13.27 15.40 6.29
CA VAL A 83 14.05 15.73 5.09
C VAL A 83 13.15 15.75 3.85
N PRO A 84 13.48 16.56 2.82
CA PRO A 84 12.75 16.53 1.56
C PRO A 84 12.84 15.17 0.87
N ILE A 85 11.74 14.76 0.22
CA ILE A 85 11.60 13.43 -0.40
C ILE A 85 12.65 13.21 -1.50
N GLU A 86 12.95 14.24 -2.29
CA GLU A 86 13.88 14.21 -3.43
C GLU A 86 15.30 13.86 -2.97
N ARG A 87 15.66 14.23 -1.72
CA ARG A 87 16.95 13.87 -1.13
C ARG A 87 17.01 12.38 -0.81
N VAL A 88 15.93 11.80 -0.33
CA VAL A 88 15.84 10.37 0.01
C VAL A 88 15.84 9.54 -1.28
N GLU A 89 15.07 9.95 -2.30
CA GLU A 89 14.95 9.26 -3.60
C GLU A 89 16.31 9.02 -4.27
N ARG A 90 17.19 10.03 -4.26
CA ARG A 90 18.55 9.93 -4.85
C ARG A 90 19.35 8.76 -4.29
N PHE A 91 19.17 8.42 -3.01
CA PHE A 91 19.87 7.31 -2.35
C PHE A 91 19.02 6.03 -2.28
N ALA A 92 17.70 6.15 -2.42
CA ALA A 92 16.77 5.03 -2.38
C ALA A 92 16.79 4.21 -3.67
N HIS A 93 16.95 4.84 -4.84
CA HIS A 93 16.80 4.16 -6.14
C HIS A 93 17.61 2.85 -6.28
N PRO A 94 18.91 2.78 -5.90
CA PRO A 94 19.66 1.52 -5.98
C PRO A 94 19.08 0.42 -5.09
N VAL A 95 18.55 0.77 -3.92
CA VAL A 95 17.97 -0.18 -2.96
C VAL A 95 16.57 -0.60 -3.42
N LEU A 96 15.79 0.32 -3.99
CA LEU A 96 14.50 -0.01 -4.59
C LEU A 96 14.68 -1.00 -5.75
N LEU A 97 15.74 -0.87 -6.55
CA LEU A 97 16.07 -1.85 -7.60
C LEU A 97 16.45 -3.22 -7.02
N GLU A 98 17.22 -3.24 -5.92
CA GLU A 98 17.54 -4.48 -5.17
C GLU A 98 16.27 -5.18 -4.70
N ARG A 99 15.33 -4.41 -4.13
CA ARG A 99 14.01 -4.87 -3.66
C ARG A 99 13.15 -5.40 -4.80
N ALA A 100 13.06 -4.65 -5.91
CA ALA A 100 12.32 -5.07 -7.09
C ALA A 100 12.86 -6.38 -7.66
N ARG A 101 14.19 -6.53 -7.79
CA ARG A 101 14.82 -7.79 -8.21
C ARG A 101 14.52 -8.94 -7.25
N ALA A 102 14.54 -8.69 -5.94
CA ALA A 102 14.20 -9.71 -4.97
C ALA A 102 12.73 -10.15 -5.07
N ALA A 103 11.82 -9.21 -5.35
CA ALA A 103 10.43 -9.50 -5.64
C ALA A 103 10.28 -10.33 -6.92
N GLU A 104 10.96 -9.96 -8.02
CA GLU A 104 10.98 -10.74 -9.27
C GLU A 104 11.42 -12.19 -9.03
N LEU A 105 12.54 -12.39 -8.33
CA LEU A 105 13.03 -13.74 -7.98
C LEU A 105 12.03 -14.52 -7.13
N ALA A 106 11.37 -13.86 -6.17
CA ALA A 106 10.37 -14.51 -5.33
C ALA A 106 9.10 -14.86 -6.12
N THR A 107 8.67 -14.04 -7.08
CA THR A 107 7.51 -14.34 -7.92
C THR A 107 7.75 -15.54 -8.84
N ALA A 108 9.01 -15.77 -9.23
CA ALA A 108 9.43 -16.94 -10.00
C ALA A 108 9.70 -18.20 -9.14
N ALA A 109 9.64 -18.08 -7.82
CA ALA A 109 9.89 -19.18 -6.91
C ALA A 109 8.61 -20.00 -6.63
N HIS A 110 8.78 -21.21 -6.08
CA HIS A 110 7.68 -22.14 -5.86
C HIS A 110 7.11 -22.01 -4.44
N PRO A 111 5.79 -21.78 -4.27
CA PRO A 111 5.17 -21.75 -2.96
C PRO A 111 5.17 -23.15 -2.34
N VAL A 112 5.38 -23.25 -1.02
CA VAL A 112 5.36 -24.50 -0.26
C VAL A 112 3.99 -24.66 0.39
N LEU A 113 3.27 -25.70 -0.04
CA LEU A 113 1.99 -26.12 0.50
C LEU A 113 2.17 -27.28 1.49
N ALA A 114 1.07 -27.81 2.01
CA ALA A 114 1.08 -28.91 2.97
C ALA A 114 1.62 -30.23 2.38
N ASP A 115 1.42 -30.44 1.08
CA ASP A 115 1.87 -31.59 0.30
C ASP A 115 3.27 -31.41 -0.32
N GLY A 116 3.84 -30.20 -0.24
CA GLY A 116 5.20 -29.87 -0.71
C GLY A 116 5.26 -28.60 -1.57
N PRO A 117 6.39 -28.35 -2.25
CA PRO A 117 6.51 -27.25 -3.20
C PRO A 117 5.55 -27.42 -4.38
N ALA A 118 4.83 -26.37 -4.74
CA ALA A 118 3.94 -26.36 -5.90
C ALA A 118 4.75 -26.46 -7.19
N VAL A 119 4.11 -27.04 -8.22
CA VAL A 119 4.67 -27.04 -9.58
C VAL A 119 4.66 -25.64 -10.18
N LEU A 120 3.58 -24.89 -9.95
CA LEU A 120 3.44 -23.51 -10.42
C LEU A 120 4.32 -22.57 -9.61
N THR A 121 4.77 -21.50 -10.26
CA THR A 121 5.42 -20.38 -9.59
C THR A 121 4.43 -19.62 -8.72
N LEU A 122 4.95 -18.78 -7.82
CA LEU A 122 4.11 -17.90 -7.00
C LEU A 122 3.25 -17.00 -7.86
N LEU A 123 3.81 -16.41 -8.93
CA LEU A 123 3.09 -15.54 -9.84
C LEU A 123 1.92 -16.27 -10.51
N GLU A 124 2.14 -17.46 -11.05
CA GLU A 124 1.11 -18.26 -11.71
C GLU A 124 0.00 -18.66 -10.73
N THR A 125 0.38 -19.06 -9.51
CA THR A 125 -0.55 -19.47 -8.46
C THR A 125 -1.45 -18.30 -8.05
N VAL A 126 -0.86 -17.15 -7.75
CA VAL A 126 -1.58 -15.92 -7.39
C VAL A 126 -2.46 -15.44 -8.55
N THR A 127 -1.95 -15.45 -9.78
CA THR A 127 -2.72 -15.06 -10.97
C THR A 127 -3.96 -15.92 -11.12
N THR A 128 -3.81 -17.24 -10.99
CA THR A 128 -4.94 -18.19 -11.05
C THR A 128 -5.96 -17.89 -9.97
N ALA A 129 -5.51 -17.63 -8.74
CA ALA A 129 -6.39 -17.30 -7.62
C ALA A 129 -7.12 -15.96 -7.80
N LEU A 130 -6.46 -14.92 -8.33
CA LEU A 130 -7.07 -13.62 -8.62
C LEU A 130 -8.13 -13.73 -9.72
N VAL A 131 -7.82 -14.42 -10.81
CA VAL A 131 -8.75 -14.66 -11.92
C VAL A 131 -9.97 -15.45 -11.45
N ALA A 132 -9.77 -16.50 -10.65
CA ALA A 132 -10.87 -17.28 -10.07
C ALA A 132 -11.80 -16.43 -9.17
N ARG A 133 -11.28 -15.34 -8.59
CA ARG A 133 -12.02 -14.37 -7.76
C ARG A 133 -12.61 -13.22 -8.57
N GLY A 134 -12.45 -13.20 -9.89
CA GLY A 134 -12.89 -12.11 -10.76
C GLY A 134 -12.11 -10.81 -10.56
N LEU A 135 -10.88 -10.90 -10.06
CA LEU A 135 -9.96 -9.78 -9.89
C LEU A 135 -9.01 -9.68 -11.09
N ASP A 136 -8.51 -8.47 -11.33
CA ASP A 136 -7.52 -8.21 -12.37
C ASP A 136 -6.12 -8.61 -11.86
N PRO A 137 -5.45 -9.61 -12.47
CA PRO A 137 -4.10 -10.02 -12.08
C PRO A 137 -3.02 -8.97 -12.41
N ASP A 138 -3.26 -8.10 -13.39
CA ASP A 138 -2.30 -7.07 -13.81
C ASP A 138 -2.35 -5.85 -12.88
N ALA A 139 -3.43 -5.68 -12.12
CA ALA A 139 -3.62 -4.63 -11.11
C ALA A 139 -3.01 -5.00 -9.74
N THR A 140 -1.80 -5.57 -9.76
CA THR A 140 -1.05 -5.98 -8.57
C THR A 140 0.28 -5.25 -8.47
N THR A 141 0.78 -5.09 -7.24
CA THR A 141 2.10 -4.50 -6.99
C THR A 141 2.88 -5.38 -6.04
N TRP A 142 4.09 -5.74 -6.48
CA TRP A 142 5.02 -6.59 -5.76
C TRP A 142 6.18 -5.77 -5.21
N ASP A 143 6.56 -6.08 -3.99
CA ASP A 143 7.70 -5.48 -3.31
C ASP A 143 8.36 -6.54 -2.43
N ALA A 144 9.64 -6.36 -2.11
CA ALA A 144 10.35 -7.25 -1.23
C ALA A 144 11.37 -6.48 -0.41
N TRP A 145 11.61 -6.90 0.82
CA TRP A 145 12.62 -6.32 1.67
C TRP A 145 13.26 -7.37 2.55
N ARG A 146 14.42 -7.03 3.11
CA ARG A 146 15.16 -7.92 3.99
C ARG A 146 15.01 -7.43 5.42
N ASN A 147 14.42 -8.27 6.26
CA ASN A 147 14.27 -8.01 7.68
C ASN A 147 15.65 -8.01 8.38
N GLU A 148 15.69 -7.51 9.62
CA GLU A 148 16.91 -7.49 10.44
C GLU A 148 17.48 -8.90 10.68
N ASP A 149 16.60 -9.91 10.70
CA ASP A 149 16.96 -11.33 10.78
C ASP A 149 17.52 -11.92 9.46
N SER A 150 17.82 -11.07 8.47
CA SER A 150 18.33 -11.44 7.15
C SER A 150 17.37 -12.28 6.30
N ARG A 151 16.08 -12.40 6.65
CA ARG A 151 15.07 -13.10 5.84
C ARG A 151 14.37 -12.14 4.87
N TRP A 152 14.05 -12.64 3.69
CA TRP A 152 13.28 -11.89 2.70
C TRP A 152 11.80 -12.00 2.99
N THR A 153 11.16 -10.84 3.12
CA THR A 153 9.70 -10.71 3.10
C THR A 153 9.30 -10.12 1.77
N VAL A 154 8.31 -10.72 1.14
CA VAL A 154 7.75 -10.30 -0.14
C VAL A 154 6.31 -9.93 0.11
N GLN A 155 5.93 -8.75 -0.35
CA GLN A 155 4.59 -8.22 -0.21
C GLN A 155 3.94 -8.15 -1.57
N LEU A 156 2.76 -8.75 -1.66
CA LEU A 156 1.82 -8.55 -2.75
C LEU A 156 0.75 -7.59 -2.26
N SER A 157 0.44 -6.57 -3.06
CA SER A 157 -0.68 -5.65 -2.82
C SER A 157 -1.60 -5.59 -4.03
N TRP A 158 -2.90 -5.52 -3.80
CA TRP A 158 -3.91 -5.41 -4.85
C TRP A 158 -5.19 -4.76 -4.31
N LYS A 159 -6.03 -4.27 -5.22
CA LYS A 159 -7.33 -3.72 -4.88
C LYS A 159 -8.46 -4.70 -5.18
N ALA A 160 -9.38 -4.86 -4.24
CA ALA A 160 -10.64 -5.56 -4.45
C ALA A 160 -11.80 -4.62 -4.12
N GLY A 161 -12.45 -4.07 -5.15
CA GLY A 161 -13.48 -3.05 -4.97
C GLY A 161 -12.91 -1.77 -4.32
N ARG A 162 -13.26 -1.54 -3.05
CA ARG A 162 -12.78 -0.38 -2.25
C ARG A 162 -11.77 -0.79 -1.15
N SER A 163 -11.37 -2.06 -1.13
CA SER A 163 -10.45 -2.58 -0.14
C SER A 163 -9.05 -2.71 -0.74
N ASP A 164 -8.07 -2.14 -0.05
CA ASP A 164 -6.65 -2.39 -0.27
C ASP A 164 -6.27 -3.66 0.48
N ASN A 165 -5.80 -4.67 -0.25
CA ASN A 165 -5.40 -5.95 0.32
C ASN A 165 -3.91 -6.12 0.18
N VAL A 166 -3.34 -6.82 1.16
CA VAL A 166 -1.93 -7.13 1.24
C VAL A 166 -1.76 -8.58 1.68
N ALA A 167 -0.80 -9.26 1.07
CA ALA A 167 -0.37 -10.59 1.44
C ALA A 167 1.15 -10.62 1.59
N HIS A 168 1.64 -11.27 2.64
CA HIS A 168 3.05 -11.39 2.92
C HIS A 168 3.53 -12.82 2.76
N PHE A 169 4.66 -12.95 2.08
CA PHE A 169 5.34 -14.20 1.83
C PHE A 169 6.77 -14.12 2.32
N ARG A 170 7.33 -15.26 2.71
CA ARG A 170 8.75 -15.39 3.07
C ARG A 170 9.48 -16.16 1.98
N PHE A 171 10.48 -15.52 1.39
CA PHE A 171 11.27 -16.06 0.29
C PHE A 171 12.60 -16.62 0.79
N THR A 172 12.92 -17.84 0.34
CA THR A 172 14.21 -18.50 0.58
C THR A 172 14.86 -18.81 -0.77
N PRO A 173 15.95 -18.11 -1.13
CA PRO A 173 16.69 -18.40 -2.35
C PRO A 173 17.23 -19.85 -2.37
N GLY A 174 17.21 -20.49 -3.54
CA GLY A 174 17.69 -21.87 -3.70
C GLY A 174 18.14 -22.17 -5.13
N ALA A 175 18.71 -23.35 -5.34
CA ALA A 175 19.30 -23.75 -6.63
C ALA A 175 18.29 -23.80 -7.80
N HIS A 176 17.00 -23.97 -7.50
CA HIS A 176 15.91 -24.06 -8.48
C HIS A 176 14.98 -22.84 -8.43
N GLY A 177 15.53 -21.63 -8.26
CA GLY A 177 14.75 -20.39 -8.15
C GLY A 177 14.28 -20.08 -6.73
N GLY A 178 14.28 -21.07 -5.83
CA GLY A 178 13.98 -20.89 -4.41
C GLY A 178 12.54 -21.27 -4.05
N THR A 179 12.20 -21.10 -2.78
CA THR A 179 10.88 -21.44 -2.24
C THR A 179 10.25 -20.27 -1.51
N VAL A 180 8.92 -20.27 -1.48
CA VAL A 180 8.13 -19.23 -0.83
C VAL A 180 7.17 -19.88 0.17
N THR A 181 7.05 -19.28 1.35
CA THR A 181 6.09 -19.72 2.38
C THR A 181 5.14 -18.58 2.71
N ALA A 182 3.86 -18.87 2.91
CA ALA A 182 2.90 -17.86 3.38
C ALA A 182 3.27 -17.41 4.79
N SER A 183 3.29 -16.09 5.02
CA SER A 183 3.57 -15.49 6.33
C SER A 183 2.29 -15.06 7.06
N ASP A 184 1.20 -14.80 6.32
CA ASP A 184 -0.10 -14.39 6.86
C ASP A 184 -1.25 -15.21 6.26
N ASP A 185 -2.45 -15.04 6.84
CA ASP A 185 -3.65 -15.74 6.40
C ASP A 185 -3.99 -15.38 4.95
N THR A 186 -3.88 -14.11 4.58
CA THR A 186 -4.17 -13.64 3.22
C THR A 186 -3.29 -14.33 2.16
N ALA A 187 -1.99 -14.49 2.45
CA ALA A 187 -1.05 -15.23 1.62
C ALA A 187 -1.42 -16.72 1.55
N HIS A 188 -1.82 -17.31 2.68
CA HIS A 188 -2.27 -18.70 2.72
C HIS A 188 -3.52 -18.92 1.86
N GLU A 189 -4.49 -18.00 1.94
CA GLU A 189 -5.69 -18.00 1.10
C GLU A 189 -5.36 -17.91 -0.39
N LEU A 190 -4.31 -17.18 -0.78
CA LEU A 190 -3.92 -17.02 -2.18
C LEU A 190 -3.24 -18.25 -2.79
N ILE A 191 -2.39 -18.94 -2.02
CA ILE A 191 -1.61 -20.08 -2.54
C ILE A 191 -2.32 -21.42 -2.38
N ASN A 192 -3.36 -21.49 -1.54
CA ASN A 192 -4.12 -22.70 -1.31
C ASN A 192 -5.14 -22.92 -2.45
N PRO A 193 -4.99 -23.94 -3.30
CA PRO A 193 -5.87 -24.19 -4.44
C PRO A 193 -7.29 -24.59 -4.00
N ASP A 194 -7.43 -25.20 -2.83
CA ASP A 194 -8.71 -25.64 -2.26
C ASP A 194 -9.44 -24.50 -1.52
N PHE A 195 -8.82 -23.33 -1.41
CA PHE A 195 -9.40 -22.21 -0.69
C PHE A 195 -10.57 -21.59 -1.47
N ASN A 196 -11.76 -22.08 -1.17
CA ASN A 196 -13.00 -21.46 -1.57
C ASN A 196 -13.56 -20.67 -0.37
N ARG A 197 -13.49 -19.33 -0.41
CA ARG A 197 -14.05 -18.51 0.66
C ARG A 197 -15.58 -18.72 0.68
N PRO A 198 -16.15 -19.30 1.75
CA PRO A 198 -17.60 -19.43 1.82
C PRO A 198 -18.21 -18.02 1.72
N LEU A 199 -19.21 -17.87 0.86
CA LEU A 199 -19.93 -16.61 0.69
C LEU A 199 -20.43 -16.17 2.07
N ARG A 200 -19.99 -14.99 2.55
CA ARG A 200 -20.56 -14.44 3.78
C ARG A 200 -22.05 -14.21 3.52
N PRO A 201 -22.95 -14.79 4.33
CA PRO A 201 -24.36 -14.49 4.20
C PRO A 201 -24.54 -13.00 4.43
N VAL A 202 -25.17 -12.33 3.47
CA VAL A 202 -25.60 -10.95 3.66
C VAL A 202 -26.62 -10.99 4.79
N ALA A 203 -26.39 -10.19 5.84
CA ALA A 203 -27.38 -10.06 6.90
C ALA A 203 -28.70 -9.64 6.27
N SER A 204 -29.79 -10.34 6.61
CA SER A 204 -31.12 -10.01 6.12
C SER A 204 -31.40 -8.54 6.40
N LEU A 205 -31.65 -7.76 5.34
CA LEU A 205 -32.06 -6.38 5.49
C LEU A 205 -33.36 -6.37 6.31
N PRO A 206 -33.49 -5.54 7.36
CA PRO A 206 -34.77 -5.37 8.02
C PRO A 206 -35.76 -4.85 6.98
N GLN A 207 -36.78 -5.65 6.69
CA GLN A 207 -37.85 -5.24 5.81
C GLN A 207 -38.61 -4.12 6.53
N LEU A 208 -38.35 -2.88 6.12
CA LEU A 208 -39.15 -1.74 6.57
C LEU A 208 -40.56 -1.97 6.02
N ASP A 209 -41.51 -2.23 6.91
CA ASP A 209 -42.93 -2.26 6.59
C ASP A 209 -43.33 -0.86 6.16
N PHE A 210 -43.28 -0.62 4.85
CA PHE A 210 -43.91 0.55 4.27
C PHE A 210 -45.42 0.30 4.36
N ASP A 211 -46.08 1.02 5.26
CA ASP A 211 -47.54 1.05 5.38
C ASP A 211 -48.11 1.39 4.01
N ALA A 212 -48.68 0.38 3.33
CA ALA A 212 -49.31 0.57 2.05
C ALA A 212 -50.52 1.49 2.28
N PRO A 213 -50.62 2.63 1.56
CA PRO A 213 -51.71 3.56 1.79
C PRO A 213 -53.05 2.82 1.62
N ALA A 214 -53.92 2.96 2.62
CA ALA A 214 -55.21 2.30 2.69
C ALA A 214 -55.98 2.47 1.36
N PRO A 215 -56.67 1.41 0.88
CA PRO A 215 -57.42 1.49 -0.37
C PRO A 215 -58.47 2.60 -0.27
N VAL A 216 -58.40 3.53 -1.22
CA VAL A 216 -59.35 4.64 -1.34
C VAL A 216 -60.74 4.03 -1.60
N PRO A 217 -61.79 4.41 -0.84
CA PRO A 217 -63.11 3.82 -1.03
C PRO A 217 -63.67 4.16 -2.43
N GLU A 218 -64.17 3.13 -3.12
CA GLU A 218 -64.83 3.28 -4.42
C GLU A 218 -66.03 4.25 -4.31
N PRO A 219 -66.22 5.17 -5.28
CA PRO A 219 -67.32 6.11 -5.24
C PRO A 219 -68.65 5.38 -5.44
N VAL A 220 -69.54 5.50 -4.45
CA VAL A 220 -70.91 5.00 -4.46
C VAL A 220 -71.66 5.56 -5.68
N ALA A 221 -72.14 4.65 -6.53
CA ALA A 221 -72.96 4.98 -7.68
C ALA A 221 -74.25 5.69 -7.25
N ARG A 222 -74.48 6.91 -7.75
CA ARG A 222 -75.77 7.59 -7.67
C ARG A 222 -76.63 7.13 -8.85
N PRO A 223 -77.91 6.76 -8.64
CA PRO A 223 -78.79 6.37 -9.73
C PRO A 223 -79.24 7.62 -10.49
N VAL A 224 -78.94 7.70 -11.79
CA VAL A 224 -79.48 8.75 -12.66
C VAL A 224 -80.16 8.11 -13.86
N GLN A 225 -81.48 8.27 -13.81
CA GLN A 225 -82.56 8.17 -14.79
C GLN A 225 -82.22 7.89 -16.26
N GLU A 226 -83.02 6.99 -16.81
CA GLU A 226 -83.20 6.65 -18.21
C GLU A 226 -83.84 7.82 -19.00
N PRO A 227 -83.29 8.18 -20.16
CA PRO A 227 -84.06 8.82 -21.23
C PRO A 227 -84.12 7.96 -22.50
N GLU A 228 -85.28 8.03 -23.13
CA GLU A 228 -85.69 7.44 -24.42
C GLU A 228 -84.75 7.69 -25.62
N PRO A 229 -84.90 6.92 -26.72
CA PRO A 229 -83.86 6.73 -27.71
C PRO A 229 -83.80 7.88 -28.73
N VAL A 230 -82.60 8.40 -28.97
CA VAL A 230 -82.34 9.33 -30.08
C VAL A 230 -81.13 8.85 -30.89
N ALA A 231 -81.44 8.56 -32.15
CA ALA A 231 -80.66 8.61 -33.40
C ALA A 231 -79.14 8.39 -33.39
N ALA A 232 -78.73 7.51 -34.31
CA ALA A 232 -77.37 7.10 -34.62
C ALA A 232 -76.44 8.21 -35.16
N GLU A 233 -75.18 8.19 -34.73
CA GLU A 233 -74.02 8.78 -35.40
C GLU A 233 -72.76 7.89 -35.20
N PRO A 234 -71.75 7.95 -36.10
CA PRO A 234 -70.88 6.83 -36.45
C PRO A 234 -69.67 6.63 -35.51
N PRO A 235 -69.02 5.43 -35.52
CA PRO A 235 -67.97 5.12 -34.57
C PRO A 235 -66.64 5.78 -34.94
N LYS A 236 -65.97 6.37 -33.94
CA LYS A 236 -64.55 6.78 -34.03
C LYS A 236 -63.64 5.57 -33.74
N PRO A 237 -62.49 5.44 -34.44
CA PRO A 237 -61.71 4.22 -34.39
C PRO A 237 -60.91 4.08 -33.08
N ALA A 238 -60.82 2.83 -32.61
CA ALA A 238 -60.01 2.44 -31.47
C ALA A 238 -58.52 2.62 -31.76
N ARG A 239 -57.80 3.28 -30.84
CA ARG A 239 -56.33 3.37 -30.88
C ARG A 239 -55.73 1.99 -30.61
N SER A 240 -54.91 1.53 -31.53
CA SER A 240 -54.16 0.28 -31.44
C SER A 240 -53.16 0.30 -30.28
N ARG A 241 -53.13 -0.79 -29.51
CA ARG A 241 -52.06 -1.06 -28.54
C ARG A 241 -50.75 -1.22 -29.31
N LYS A 242 -49.76 -0.37 -29.04
CA LYS A 242 -48.38 -0.53 -29.52
C LYS A 242 -47.84 -1.87 -29.00
N ALA A 243 -47.49 -2.77 -29.91
CA ALA A 243 -46.77 -4.00 -29.63
C ALA A 243 -45.38 -3.68 -29.07
N ARG A 244 -44.98 -4.40 -28.02
CA ARG A 244 -43.59 -4.38 -27.52
C ARG A 244 -42.68 -5.00 -28.60
N PRO A 245 -41.44 -4.52 -28.77
CA PRO A 245 -40.52 -5.08 -29.75
C PRO A 245 -40.20 -6.53 -29.35
N ALA A 246 -40.33 -7.45 -30.32
CA ALA A 246 -39.95 -8.84 -30.17
C ALA A 246 -38.41 -8.91 -30.13
N VAL A 247 -37.87 -9.18 -28.95
CA VAL A 247 -36.45 -9.47 -28.79
C VAL A 247 -36.25 -10.93 -29.21
N PRO A 248 -35.31 -11.23 -30.12
CA PRO A 248 -35.09 -12.60 -30.57
C PRO A 248 -34.64 -13.51 -29.42
N ALA A 249 -34.96 -14.80 -29.54
CA ALA A 249 -34.55 -15.79 -28.58
C ALA A 249 -33.02 -15.97 -28.62
N TRP A 250 -32.42 -16.27 -27.47
CA TRP A 250 -30.96 -16.42 -27.32
C TRP A 250 -30.35 -17.51 -28.19
N GLU A 251 -31.16 -18.47 -28.64
CA GLU A 251 -30.76 -19.55 -29.53
C GLU A 251 -30.46 -19.04 -30.95
N ASP A 252 -31.15 -17.99 -31.41
CA ASP A 252 -30.94 -17.37 -32.73
C ASP A 252 -29.61 -16.59 -32.81
N VAL A 253 -29.13 -16.08 -31.66
CA VAL A 253 -27.87 -15.32 -31.57
C VAL A 253 -26.67 -16.26 -31.61
N LEU A 254 -26.79 -17.47 -31.07
CA LEU A 254 -25.71 -18.46 -31.03
C LEU A 254 -25.57 -19.26 -32.32
N LEU A 255 -26.67 -19.47 -33.06
CA LEU A 255 -26.67 -20.28 -34.28
C LEU A 255 -26.51 -19.47 -35.57
N GLY A 256 -26.45 -18.13 -35.48
CA GLY A 256 -26.12 -17.26 -36.62
C GLY A 256 -27.10 -17.31 -37.79
N VAL A 257 -28.29 -17.88 -37.62
CA VAL A 257 -29.33 -17.95 -38.66
C VAL A 257 -30.34 -16.84 -38.41
N ARG A 258 -30.41 -15.90 -39.34
CA ARG A 258 -31.41 -14.83 -39.31
C ARG A 258 -32.77 -15.45 -39.66
N SER A 259 -33.67 -15.58 -38.70
CA SER A 259 -35.07 -15.94 -38.96
C SER A 259 -35.71 -14.89 -39.88
N SER A 260 -35.91 -15.24 -41.15
CA SER A 260 -36.65 -14.45 -42.12
C SER A 260 -38.15 -14.59 -41.85
N GLY A 261 -38.67 -13.74 -40.97
CA GLY A 261 -40.10 -13.56 -40.79
C GLY A 261 -40.73 -12.75 -41.93
N GLY A 262 -41.21 -13.45 -42.96
CA GLY A 262 -42.48 -13.20 -43.65
C GLY A 262 -42.64 -11.98 -44.59
N GLN A 263 -42.88 -12.27 -45.88
CA GLN A 263 -43.94 -11.61 -46.67
C GLN A 263 -44.51 -12.55 -47.74
N ARG A 264 -45.67 -13.17 -47.46
CA ARG A 264 -46.93 -13.00 -48.19
C ARG A 264 -48.05 -13.78 -47.54
#